data_AF-A0A2S6WSG3-F1
#
_entry.id   AF-A0A2S6WSG3-F1
#
_cell.length_a   1.000
_cell.length_b   1.000
_cell.length_c   1.000
_cell.angle_alpha   90.00
_cell.angle_beta   90.00
_cell.angle_gamma   90.00
#
_symmetry.space_group_name_H-M   'P 1'
#
loop_
_entity.id
_entity.type
_entity.pdbx_description
1 polymer ?
#
loop_
_entity_poly.entity_id
_entity_poly.type
_entity_poly.pdbx_seq_one_letter_code
_entity_poly.pdbx_strand_id
1 'polypeptide(L)' 'MQATAYTYDPESRSGQVLLDDGTPVPFDAAAFDAGGLRLLRPGQRVRIETEDTEAGAGAGAGRRITLVTLQTF' A
#
# COMPACT_ATOMS: atom_id res chain seq x y z
N MET A 1 -8.57 5.32 1.01
CA MET A 1 -8.86 4.83 -0.36
C MET A 1 -8.75 3.30 -0.40
N GLN A 2 -9.26 2.62 -1.44
CA GLN A 2 -9.16 1.16 -1.59
C GLN A 2 -8.07 0.77 -2.59
N ALA A 3 -7.49 -0.41 -2.41
CA ALA A 3 -6.48 -0.97 -3.29
C ALA A 3 -6.47 -2.51 -3.19
N THR A 4 -5.67 -3.15 -4.04
CA THR A 4 -5.44 -4.60 -4.00
C THR A 4 -3.96 -4.88 -3.75
N ALA A 5 -3.64 -5.72 -2.77
CA ALA A 5 -2.27 -6.18 -2.54
C ALA A 5 -1.69 -6.83 -3.80
N TYR A 6 -0.55 -6.33 -4.29
CA TYR A 6 0.11 -6.85 -5.49
C TYR A 6 1.30 -7.73 -5.14
N THR A 7 2.20 -7.18 -4.31
CA THR A 7 3.36 -7.88 -3.77
C THR A 7 3.41 -7.68 -2.27
N TYR A 8 3.98 -8.65 -1.57
CA TYR A 8 4.27 -8.55 -0.14
C TYR A 8 5.50 -9.39 0.17
N ASP A 9 6.50 -8.77 0.78
CA ASP A 9 7.65 -9.44 1.35
C ASP A 9 7.49 -9.50 2.89
N PRO A 10 7.35 -10.69 3.48
CA PRO A 10 7.22 -10.82 4.94
C PRO A 10 8.49 -10.46 5.71
N GLU A 11 9.68 -10.48 5.09
CA GLU A 11 10.93 -10.13 5.76
C GLU A 11 11.04 -8.61 5.97
N SER A 12 10.86 -7.83 4.91
CA SER A 12 10.88 -6.36 4.98
C SER A 12 9.55 -5.73 5.38
N ARG A 13 8.46 -6.51 5.44
CA ARG A 13 7.08 -6.04 5.66
C ARG A 13 6.66 -4.93 4.69
N SER A 14 7.16 -5.03 3.45
CA SER A 14 6.95 -4.05 2.40
C SER A 14 6.34 -4.69 1.16
N GLY A 15 5.90 -3.87 0.21
CA GLY A 15 5.29 -4.38 -1.01
C GLY A 15 4.67 -3.29 -1.85
N GLN A 16 3.76 -3.69 -2.73
CA GLN A 16 3.01 -2.80 -3.59
C GLN A 16 1.54 -3.15 -3.54
N VAL A 17 0.70 -2.15 -3.70
CA VAL A 17 -0.72 -2.31 -3.99
C VAL A 17 -1.02 -1.79 -5.38
N LEU A 18 -2.05 -2.34 -6.03
CA LEU A 18 -2.65 -1.77 -7.22
C LEU A 18 -3.81 -0.89 -6.82
N LEU A 19 -3.80 0.36 -7.27
CA LEU A 19 -4.99 1.21 -7.29
C LEU A 19 -6.03 0.64 -8.26
N ASP A 20 -7.26 1.14 -8.20
CA ASP A 20 -8.33 0.64 -9.06
C ASP A 20 -8.10 0.93 -10.57
N ASP A 21 -7.22 1.89 -10.90
CA ASP A 21 -6.76 2.15 -12.27
C ASP A 21 -5.58 1.26 -12.71
N GLY A 22 -5.12 0.35 -11.83
CA GLY A 22 -4.00 -0.54 -12.07
C GLY A 22 -2.63 0.06 -11.77
N THR A 23 -2.55 1.30 -11.28
CA THR A 23 -1.28 1.92 -10.90
C THR A 23 -0.67 1.20 -9.69
N PRO A 24 0.58 0.68 -9.80
CA PRO A 24 1.28 0.15 -8.65
C PRO A 24 1.77 1.28 -7.74
N VAL A 25 1.53 1.16 -6.44
CA VAL A 25 2.01 2.10 -5.43
C VAL A 25 2.72 1.33 -4.31
N PRO A 26 3.99 1.66 -4.02
CA PRO A 26 4.74 0.99 -2.96
C PRO A 26 4.27 1.44 -1.58
N PHE A 27 4.35 0.51 -0.62
CA PHE A 27 4.26 0.80 0.82
C PHE A 27 5.50 0.26 1.52
N ASP A 28 5.94 0.97 2.57
CA ASP A 28 7.05 0.57 3.41
C ASP A 28 6.56 -0.14 4.69
N ALA A 29 7.51 -0.64 5.49
CA ALA A 29 7.21 -1.31 6.75
C ALA A 29 6.42 -0.40 7.71
N ALA A 30 6.73 0.90 7.75
CA ALA A 30 6.07 1.84 8.66
C ALA A 30 4.58 1.95 8.34
N ALA A 31 4.23 2.05 7.05
CA ALA A 31 2.84 2.08 6.61
C ALA A 31 2.09 0.77 6.88
N PHE A 32 2.78 -0.37 6.73
CA PHE A 32 2.21 -1.68 7.03
C PHE A 32 1.97 -1.88 8.54
N ASP A 33 2.94 -1.48 9.36
CA ASP A 33 2.89 -1.60 10.82
C ASP A 33 1.84 -0.69 11.45
N ALA A 34 1.64 0.50 10.90
CA ALA A 34 0.57 1.41 11.32
C ALA A 34 -0.83 0.76 11.22
N GLY A 35 -1.01 -0.19 10.30
CA GLY A 35 -2.29 -0.88 10.09
C GLY A 35 -2.53 -2.12 10.94
N GLY A 36 -1.54 -2.55 11.75
CA GLY A 36 -1.69 -3.68 12.68
C GLY A 36 -1.85 -5.05 12.02
N LEU A 37 -1.57 -5.18 10.71
CA LEU A 37 -1.63 -6.45 10.00
C LEU A 37 -0.41 -7.32 10.32
N ARG A 38 -0.63 -8.64 10.43
CA ARG A 38 0.47 -9.59 10.62
C ARG A 38 1.14 -9.99 9.31
N LEU A 39 0.33 -10.31 8.30
CA LEU A 39 0.73 -10.73 6.95
C LEU A 39 -0.27 -10.19 5.92
N LEU A 40 0.16 -10.11 4.67
CA LEU A 40 -0.68 -9.78 3.53
C LEU A 40 -0.59 -10.86 2.47
N ARG A 41 -1.71 -11.17 1.80
CA ARG A 41 -1.72 -12.04 0.62
C ARG A 41 -1.85 -11.20 -0.64
N PRO A 42 -1.06 -11.46 -1.69
CA PRO A 42 -1.36 -10.94 -3.02
C PRO A 42 -2.81 -11.24 -3.43
N GLY A 43 -3.48 -10.26 -4.04
CA GLY A 43 -4.91 -10.29 -4.36
C GLY A 43 -5.85 -9.87 -3.23
N GLN A 44 -5.36 -9.64 -2.02
CA GLN A 44 -6.19 -9.19 -0.89
C GLN A 44 -6.64 -7.74 -1.08
N ARG A 45 -7.94 -7.49 -0.88
CA ARG A 45 -8.49 -6.12 -0.81
C ARG A 45 -8.11 -5.44 0.50
N VAL A 46 -7.63 -4.21 0.38
CA VAL A 46 -7.15 -3.39 1.51
C VAL A 46 -7.66 -1.97 1.43
N ARG A 47 -7.71 -1.31 2.58
CA ARG A 47 -7.79 0.14 2.67
C ARG A 47 -6.38 0.70 2.86
N ILE A 48 -6.09 1.80 2.17
CA ILE A 48 -4.86 2.56 2.37
C ILE A 48 -5.15 4.03 2.67
N GLU A 49 -4.24 4.68 3.37
CA GLU A 49 -4.17 6.13 3.50
C GLU A 49 -2.88 6.62 2.84
N THR A 50 -2.93 7.81 2.25
CA THR A 50 -1.83 8.39 1.50
C THR A 50 -1.63 9.84 1.87
N GLU A 51 -0.38 10.28 1.85
CA GLU A 51 0.01 11.68 1.92
C GLU A 51 0.61 12.11 0.58
N ASP A 52 0.38 13.37 0.21
CA ASP A 52 1.00 13.94 -0.97
C ASP A 52 2.50 14.18 -0.72
N THR A 53 3.33 13.82 -1.68
CA THR A 53 4.78 14.09 -1.65
C THR A 53 5.16 15.03 -2.77
N GLU A 54 6.19 15.87 -2.55
CA GLU A 54 6.79 16.64 -3.63
C GLU A 54 7.32 15.66 -4.69
N ALA A 55 6.73 15.72 -5.88
CA ALA A 55 6.72 14.63 -6.85
C ALA A 55 8.13 14.22 -7.34
N GLY A 56 8.49 12.96 -7.13
CA GLY A 56 9.52 12.27 -7.93
C GLY A 56 8.93 11.70 -9.21
N ALA A 57 9.69 11.57 -10.29
CA ALA A 57 9.21 11.08 -11.58
C ALA A 57 8.90 9.56 -11.56
N GLY A 58 7.63 9.16 -11.69
CA GLY A 58 7.20 7.76 -11.78
C GLY A 58 5.67 7.55 -11.77
N ALA A 59 5.19 6.37 -12.17
CA ALA A 59 3.79 5.99 -11.94
C ALA A 59 3.58 5.79 -10.43
N GLY A 60 2.71 6.58 -9.81
CA GLY A 60 2.62 6.73 -8.35
C GLY A 60 3.36 7.97 -7.80
N ALA A 61 3.93 8.80 -8.67
CA ALA A 61 4.53 10.09 -8.32
C ALA A 61 3.58 10.96 -7.51
N GLY A 62 4.04 11.41 -6.35
CA GLY A 62 3.34 12.40 -5.53
C GLY A 62 2.41 11.82 -4.47
N ARG A 63 2.39 10.49 -4.24
CA ARG A 63 1.64 9.89 -3.12
C ARG A 63 2.47 8.86 -2.38
N ARG A 64 2.58 9.00 -1.06
CA ARG A 64 3.18 8.01 -0.15
C ARG A 64 2.10 7.32 0.66
N ILE A 65 2.09 5.99 0.69
CA ILE A 65 1.19 5.22 1.56
C ILE A 65 1.68 5.36 3.02
N THR A 66 0.76 5.67 3.93
CA THR A 66 1.03 5.82 5.37
C THR A 66 0.30 4.80 6.24
N LEU A 67 -0.68 4.10 5.67
CA LEU A 67 -1.47 3.08 6.38
C LEU A 67 -1.92 1.99 5.41
N VAL A 68 -1.85 0.73 5.83
CA VAL A 68 -2.44 -0.43 5.12
C VAL A 68 -3.27 -1.28 6.08
N THR A 69 -4.61 -1.32 5.90
CA THR A 69 -5.52 -2.09 6.76
C THR A 69 -6.40 -3.05 5.98
N LEU A 70 -7.03 -4.00 6.69
CA LEU A 70 -8.11 -4.79 6.12
C LEU A 70 -9.24 -3.86 5.67
N GLN A 71 -9.81 -4.17 4.51
CA GLN A 71 -11.06 -3.56 4.11
C GLN A 71 -12.19 -4.14 4.97
N THR A 72 -12.65 -3.34 5.94
CA THR A 72 -13.88 -3.61 6.70
C THR A 72 -15.03 -2.78 6.14
N PHE A 73 -16.26 -3.23 6.36
CA PHE A 73 -17.48 -2.55 5.93
C PHE A 73 -17.76 -1.28 6.74
#